data_AF-X8DW86-F1
#
_entry.id   AF-X8DW86-F1
#
_cell.length_a   1.000
_cell.length_b   1.000
_cell.length_c   1.000
_cell.angle_alpha   90.00
_cell.angle_beta   90.00
_cell.angle_gamma   90.00
#
_symmetry.space_group_name_H-M   'P 1'
#
loop_
_entity.id
_entity.type
_entity.pdbx_description
1 polymer ?
#
loop_
_entity_poly.entity_id
_entity_poly.type
_entity_poly.pdbx_seq_one_letter_code
_entity_poly.pdbx_strand_id
1 'polypeptide(L)'
;MQPGGRGGYQWISDTGVRYGIDTEAEGDKTLEALGLHKPALTIPSSILDLFASGPSLSRADALLARDSLSPNDRQAVPVQTDTQLAQNAQESR
;
A
#
# COMPACT_ATOMS: atom_id res chain seq x y z
N MET A 1 -20.22 -23.29 16.28
CA MET A 1 -20.00 -23.97 14.99
C MET A 1 -20.20 -22.94 13.88
N GLN A 2 -19.15 -22.24 13.47
CA GLN A 2 -19.20 -21.38 12.28
C GLN A 2 -18.78 -22.28 11.11
N PRO A 3 -19.66 -22.52 10.10
CA PRO A 3 -19.30 -23.38 8.98
C PRO A 3 -18.15 -22.73 8.20
N GLY A 4 -17.06 -23.48 8.05
CA GLY A 4 -15.81 -23.02 7.49
C GLY A 4 -15.90 -22.64 6.02
N GLY A 5 -16.07 -21.35 5.76
CA GLY A 5 -15.47 -20.69 4.60
C GLY A 5 -14.35 -19.80 5.13
N ARG A 6 -13.11 -20.05 4.74
CA ARG A 6 -11.97 -19.15 4.99
C ARG A 6 -12.16 -17.88 4.12
N GLY A 7 -13.17 -17.07 4.44
CA GLY A 7 -13.48 -15.86 3.69
C GLY A 7 -12.65 -14.70 4.20
N GLY A 8 -11.58 -14.35 3.49
CA GLY A 8 -10.84 -13.09 3.70
C GLY A 8 -11.34 -11.99 2.77
N TYR A 9 -10.96 -10.75 3.05
CA TYR A 9 -11.23 -9.64 2.14
C TYR A 9 -10.38 -9.76 0.86
N GLN A 10 -10.97 -9.38 -0.27
CA GLN A 10 -10.32 -9.39 -1.58
C GLN A 10 -10.49 -8.01 -2.22
N TRP A 11 -9.41 -7.46 -2.77
CA TRP A 11 -9.46 -6.27 -3.62
C TRP A 11 -9.25 -6.67 -5.08
N ILE A 12 -10.07 -6.12 -5.98
CA ILE A 12 -9.98 -6.38 -7.42
C ILE A 12 -9.54 -5.10 -8.12
N SER A 13 -8.45 -5.17 -8.87
CA SER A 13 -7.99 -4.04 -9.69
C SER A 13 -8.84 -3.87 -10.94
N ASP A 14 -8.76 -2.69 -11.54
CA ASP A 14 -9.34 -2.39 -12.86
C ASP A 14 -8.75 -3.25 -13.98
N THR A 15 -7.55 -3.79 -13.78
CA THR A 15 -6.88 -4.72 -14.70
C THR A 15 -7.35 -6.18 -14.56
N GLY A 16 -8.24 -6.49 -13.63
CA GLY A 16 -8.79 -7.83 -13.43
C GLY A 16 -7.90 -8.77 -12.59
N VAL A 17 -7.02 -8.21 -11.76
CA VAL A 17 -6.20 -8.97 -10.81
C VAL A 17 -6.86 -8.92 -9.43
N ARG A 18 -6.97 -10.08 -8.78
CA ARG A 18 -7.44 -10.21 -7.39
C ARG A 18 -6.27 -10.25 -6.42
N TYR A 19 -6.41 -9.50 -5.33
CA TYR A 19 -5.43 -9.44 -4.26
C TYR A 19 -6.11 -9.79 -2.94
N GLY A 20 -5.61 -10.80 -2.25
CA GLY A 20 -6.04 -11.11 -0.90
C GLY A 20 -5.54 -10.04 0.07
N ILE A 21 -6.35 -9.66 1.05
CA ILE A 21 -5.95 -8.71 2.09
C ILE A 21 -5.65 -9.48 3.37
N ASP A 22 -4.43 -9.32 3.88
CA ASP A 22 -4.04 -9.91 5.15
C ASP A 22 -4.50 -9.00 6.31
N THR A 23 -5.52 -9.49 7.03
CA THR A 23 -6.04 -8.87 8.26
C THR A 23 -5.67 -9.66 9.52
N GLU A 24 -4.92 -10.75 9.42
CA GLU A 24 -4.60 -11.60 10.58
C GLU A 24 -3.60 -10.91 11.51
N ALA A 25 -2.61 -10.21 10.94
CA ALA A 25 -1.56 -9.53 11.72
C ALA A 25 -1.99 -8.16 12.26
N GLU A 26 -2.72 -7.38 11.47
CA GLU A 26 -3.02 -5.96 11.78
C GLU A 26 -4.53 -5.63 11.83
N GLY A 27 -5.40 -6.62 11.62
CA GLY A 27 -6.85 -6.44 11.63
C GLY A 27 -7.30 -5.45 10.57
N ASP A 28 -8.17 -4.52 10.98
CA ASP A 28 -8.75 -3.51 10.10
C ASP A 28 -7.76 -2.42 9.68
N LYS A 29 -6.58 -2.32 10.31
CA LYS A 29 -5.58 -1.30 9.97
C LYS A 29 -5.09 -1.44 8.52
N THR A 30 -4.96 -2.67 8.01
CA THR A 30 -4.61 -2.90 6.60
C THR A 30 -5.68 -2.32 5.68
N LEU A 31 -6.97 -2.47 6.02
CA LEU A 31 -8.07 -1.91 5.23
C LEU A 31 -8.06 -0.38 5.26
N GLU A 32 -7.87 0.21 6.44
CA GLU A 32 -7.80 1.67 6.63
C GLU A 32 -6.61 2.29 5.87
N ALA A 33 -5.43 1.66 5.95
CA ALA A 33 -4.24 2.12 5.26
C ALA A 33 -4.37 2.07 3.73
N LEU A 34 -5.16 1.12 3.21
CA LEU A 34 -5.52 1.03 1.79
C LEU A 34 -6.69 1.96 1.41
N GLY A 35 -7.30 2.67 2.37
CA GLY A 35 -8.47 3.52 2.13
C GLY A 35 -9.76 2.73 1.83
N LEU A 36 -9.82 1.45 2.24
CA LEU A 36 -10.97 0.59 2.02
C LEU A 36 -11.95 0.72 3.20
N HIS A 37 -13.24 0.83 2.88
CA HIS A 37 -14.30 1.02 3.87
C HIS A 37 -15.27 -0.15 3.91
N LYS A 38 -15.79 -0.43 5.11
CA LYS A 38 -16.84 -1.43 5.33
C LYS A 38 -18.22 -0.80 5.07
N PRO A 39 -19.24 -1.58 4.65
CA PRO A 39 -19.20 -3.02 4.44
C PRO A 39 -18.63 -3.40 3.07
N ALA A 40 -17.77 -4.42 3.04
CA ALA A 40 -17.33 -5.02 1.79
C ALA A 40 -18.48 -5.81 1.14
N LEU A 41 -18.50 -5.86 -0.20
CA LEU A 41 -19.47 -6.64 -0.94
C LEU A 41 -19.21 -8.14 -0.77
N THR A 42 -20.26 -8.90 -0.44
CA THR A 42 -20.17 -10.36 -0.42
C THR A 42 -20.19 -10.90 -1.84
N ILE A 43 -19.20 -11.70 -2.20
CA ILE A 43 -19.06 -12.31 -3.51
C ILE A 43 -18.88 -13.83 -3.39
N PRO A 44 -19.52 -14.64 -4.26
CA PRO A 44 -19.26 -16.07 -4.31
C PRO A 44 -17.82 -16.37 -4.76
N SER A 45 -17.18 -17.37 -4.14
CA SER A 45 -15.79 -17.76 -4.49
C SER A 45 -15.62 -18.11 -5.97
N SER A 46 -16.62 -18.73 -6.61
CA SER A 46 -16.56 -19.10 -8.03
C SER A 46 -16.38 -17.90 -8.97
N ILE A 47 -16.88 -16.72 -8.59
CA ILE A 47 -16.68 -15.49 -9.38
C ILE A 47 -15.28 -14.93 -9.16
N LEU A 48 -14.75 -15.03 -7.93
CA LEU A 48 -13.37 -14.62 -7.65
C LEU A 48 -12.38 -15.42 -8.49
N ASP A 49 -12.62 -16.70 -8.76
CA ASP A 49 -11.71 -17.58 -9.51
C ASP A 49 -11.56 -17.22 -10.99
N LEU A 50 -12.39 -16.30 -11.51
CA LEU A 50 -12.28 -15.77 -12.86
C LEU A 50 -11.19 -14.69 -12.99
N PHE A 51 -10.76 -14.09 -11.86
CA PHE A 51 -9.75 -13.04 -11.84
C PHE A 51 -8.35 -13.63 -11.66
N ALA A 52 -7.35 -13.03 -12.30
CA ALA A 52 -5.96 -13.46 -12.16
C ALA A 52 -5.47 -13.24 -10.71
N SER A 53 -4.71 -14.18 -10.14
CA SER A 53 -4.22 -14.04 -8.76
C SER A 53 -2.98 -13.14 -8.68
N GLY A 54 -3.08 -12.09 -7.88
CA GLY A 54 -1.97 -11.20 -7.52
C GLY A 54 -1.35 -11.55 -6.16
N PRO A 55 -0.31 -10.80 -5.75
CA PRO A 55 0.27 -10.88 -4.41
C PRO A 55 -0.72 -10.53 -3.30
N SER A 56 -0.40 -10.90 -2.06
CA SER A 56 -1.17 -10.47 -0.89
C SER A 56 -0.91 -8.99 -0.60
N LEU A 57 -1.95 -8.26 -0.19
CA LEU A 57 -1.82 -6.92 0.37
C LEU A 57 -1.61 -7.06 1.88
N SER A 58 -0.35 -6.94 2.29
CA SER A 58 0.08 -6.97 3.67
C SER A 58 1.16 -5.91 3.92
N ARG A 59 1.35 -5.52 5.17
CA ARG A 59 2.46 -4.62 5.52
C ARG A 59 3.82 -5.26 5.27
N ALA A 60 3.97 -6.55 5.56
CA ALA A 60 5.24 -7.26 5.38
C ALA A 60 5.66 -7.31 3.90
N ASP A 61 4.72 -7.66 3.01
CA ASP A 61 4.96 -7.62 1.56
C ASP A 61 5.24 -6.20 1.08
N ALA A 62 4.53 -5.19 1.61
CA ALA A 62 4.77 -3.80 1.24
C ALA A 62 6.18 -3.32 1.63
N LEU A 63 6.70 -3.72 2.79
CA LEU A 63 8.07 -3.42 3.20
C LEU A 63 9.09 -4.07 2.26
N LEU A 64 8.90 -5.36 1.93
CA LEU A 64 9.77 -6.07 1.01
C LEU A 64 9.75 -5.46 -0.40
N ALA A 65 8.56 -5.17 -0.92
CA ALA A 65 8.39 -4.51 -2.21
C ALA A 65 9.02 -3.11 -2.21
N ARG A 66 8.95 -2.37 -1.10
CA ARG A 66 9.56 -1.04 -0.98
C ARG A 66 11.09 -1.10 -1.01
N ASP A 67 11.69 -2.06 -0.32
CA ASP A 67 13.14 -2.18 -0.21
C ASP A 67 13.79 -2.63 -1.54
N SER A 68 13.03 -3.31 -2.40
CA SER A 68 13.50 -3.73 -3.73
C SER A 68 13.44 -2.63 -4.79
N LEU A 69 12.86 -1.46 -4.49
CA LEU A 69 12.83 -0.34 -5.43
C LEU A 69 14.22 0.28 -5.55
N SER A 70 14.63 0.57 -6.78
CA SER A 70 15.84 1.35 -7.02
C SER A 70 15.75 2.70 -6.31
N PRO A 71 16.88 3.23 -5.77
CA PRO A 71 16.90 4.56 -5.20
C PRO A 71 16.33 5.56 -6.20
N ASN A 72 15.42 6.41 -5.72
CA ASN A 72 14.81 7.41 -6.57
C ASN A 72 15.85 8.47 -6.95
N ASP A 73 16.21 8.56 -8.24
CA ASP A 73 17.18 9.53 -8.78
C ASP A 73 16.71 11.00 -8.72
N ARG A 74 15.51 11.28 -8.19
CA ARG A 74 15.17 12.66 -7.83
C ARG A 74 16.18 13.13 -6.79
N GLN A 75 17.10 13.97 -7.24
CA GLN A 75 17.97 14.76 -6.39
C GLN A 75 17.10 15.32 -5.27
N ALA A 76 17.40 14.92 -4.03
CA ALA A 76 16.77 15.52 -2.87
C ALA A 76 17.04 17.03 -3.00
N VAL A 77 15.99 17.80 -3.33
CA VAL A 77 16.10 19.26 -3.34
C VAL A 77 16.48 19.60 -1.91
N PRO A 78 17.69 20.13 -1.65
CA PRO A 78 18.07 20.48 -0.30
C PRO A 78 17.02 21.48 0.17
N VAL A 79 16.34 21.16 1.28
CA VAL A 79 15.52 22.15 1.97
C VAL A 79 16.48 23.29 2.31
N GLN A 80 16.29 24.45 1.69
CA GLN A 80 17.09 25.62 2.01
C GLN A 80 16.70 26.02 3.44
N THR A 81 17.44 25.52 4.41
CA THR A 81 17.39 26.01 5.77
C THR A 81 17.71 27.51 5.75
N ASP A 82 16.95 28.29 6.52
CA ASP A 82 17.05 29.75 6.68
C ASP A 82 18.50 30.27 6.78
N THR A 83 19.39 29.46 7.36
CA THR A 83 20.84 29.67 7.44
C THR A 83 21.52 29.92 6.08
N GLN A 84 21.08 29.27 5.00
CA GLN A 84 21.67 29.40 3.66
C GLN A 84 21.23 30.68 2.94
N LEU A 85 20.03 31.20 3.26
CA LEU A 85 19.56 32.50 2.78
C LEU A 85 20.39 33.64 3.41
N ALA A 86 20.73 33.52 4.70
CA ALA A 86 21.57 34.49 5.40
C ALA A 86 23.01 34.51 4.86
N GLN A 87 23.58 33.35 4.53
CA GLN A 87 24.95 33.24 4.01
C GLN A 87 25.10 33.87 2.62
N ASN A 88 24.16 33.64 1.70
CA ASN A 88 24.20 34.23 0.35
C ASN A 88 24.10 35.78 0.38
N ALA A 89 23.44 36.35 1.38
CA ALA A 89 23.35 37.80 1.57
C ALA A 89 24.65 38.42 2.12
N GLN A 90 25.54 37.62 2.72
CA GLN A 90 26.82 38.08 3.26
C GLN A 90 27.95 38.08 2.23
N GLU A 91 27.86 37.23 1.21
CA GLU A 91 28.90 37.07 0.18
C GLU A 91 28.82 38.13 -0.95
N SER A 92 27.81 39.01 -0.92
CA SER A 92 27.58 40.08 -1.90
C SER A 92 28.11 41.46 -1.46
N ARG A 93 29.16 41.50 -0.64
CA ARG A 93 29.82 42.73 -0.15
C ARG A 93 31.29 42.83 -0.53
#